data_AF-A0A2M8D1V4-F1
#
_entry.id   AF-A0A2M8D1V4-F1
#
_cell.length_a   1.000
_cell.length_b   1.000
_cell.length_c   1.000
_cell.angle_alpha   90.00
_cell.angle_beta   90.00
_cell.angle_gamma   90.00
#
_symmetry.space_group_name_H-M   'P 1'
#
loop_
_entity.id
_entity.type
_entity.pdbx_description
1 polymer ?
#
loop_
_entity_poly.entity_id
_entity_poly.type
_entity_poly.pdbx_seq_one_letter_code
_entity_poly.pdbx_strand_id
1 'polypeptide(L)'
;MSVKTVSLFLLTFFVVGCLGGRMYFDKPTRYDIKLSMLKMKKHYEIIQQWVKGKGGTPEAVTESVTRIQTESDFLLNKLPSRNPEIYQEKLRDMQHTLDFLEESVKDNQPKRAKYHFDKLRSTCIGCHFRYKVGVNF
;
A
#
# COMPACT_ATOMS: atom_id res chain seq x y z
N MET A 1 34.07 11.34 -20.66
CA MET A 1 32.63 11.66 -20.63
C MET A 1 31.84 10.35 -20.55
N SER A 2 31.40 9.93 -19.35
CA SER A 2 30.62 8.70 -19.16
C SER A 2 29.28 9.05 -18.52
N VAL A 3 28.30 9.44 -19.35
CA VAL A 3 26.93 9.80 -18.92
C VAL A 3 25.96 9.29 -19.98
N LYS A 4 25.85 7.98 -20.18
CA LYS A 4 24.79 7.41 -21.06
C LYS A 4 24.15 6.13 -20.53
N THR A 5 24.79 5.38 -19.64
CA THR A 5 24.26 4.07 -19.19
C THR A 5 23.18 4.19 -18.10
N VAL A 6 23.24 5.21 -17.25
CA VAL A 6 22.22 5.45 -16.19
C VAL A 6 20.87 5.86 -16.78
N SER A 7 20.88 6.52 -17.93
CA SER A 7 19.66 7.03 -18.58
C SER A 7 18.79 5.93 -19.18
N LEU A 8 19.39 4.82 -19.67
CA LEU A 8 18.63 3.75 -20.30
C LEU A 8 17.91 2.88 -19.27
N PHE A 9 18.55 2.58 -18.13
CA PHE A 9 17.94 1.86 -17.02
C PHE A 9 16.76 2.65 -16.42
N LEU A 10 16.91 3.95 -16.17
CA LEU A 10 15.80 4.75 -15.66
C LEU A 10 14.61 4.82 -16.64
N LEU A 11 14.86 4.87 -17.95
CA LEU A 11 13.82 4.90 -18.98
C LEU A 11 13.07 3.57 -19.10
N THR A 12 13.75 2.42 -19.16
CA THR A 12 13.05 1.11 -19.16
C THR A 12 12.29 0.87 -17.85
N PHE A 13 12.83 1.28 -16.70
CA PHE A 13 12.14 1.11 -15.42
C PHE A 13 10.91 2.02 -15.27
N PHE A 14 10.96 3.26 -15.79
CA PHE A 14 9.78 4.14 -15.82
C PHE A 14 8.66 3.58 -16.71
N VAL A 15 9.01 3.00 -17.86
CA VAL A 15 8.03 2.41 -18.79
C VAL A 15 7.39 1.16 -18.19
N VAL A 16 8.15 0.33 -17.45
CA VAL A 16 7.63 -0.86 -16.75
C VAL A 16 6.70 -0.46 -15.58
N GLY A 17 7.00 0.60 -14.83
CA GLY A 17 6.12 1.09 -13.75
C GLY A 17 4.80 1.69 -14.23
N CYS A 18 4.76 2.29 -15.43
CA CYS A 18 3.53 2.81 -16.04
C CYS A 18 2.62 1.73 -16.65
N LEU A 19 3.20 0.61 -17.09
CA LEU A 19 2.47 -0.51 -17.69
C LEU A 19 2.18 -1.65 -16.69
N GLY A 20 2.87 -1.68 -15.55
CA GLY A 20 2.88 -2.78 -14.57
C GLY A 20 1.50 -3.35 -14.27
N GLY A 21 0.60 -2.58 -13.66
CA GLY A 21 -0.73 -3.10 -13.30
C GLY A 21 -1.62 -3.51 -14.48
N ARG A 22 -1.36 -3.01 -15.71
CA ARG A 22 -2.11 -3.39 -16.92
C ARG A 22 -1.74 -4.77 -17.46
N MET A 23 -0.54 -5.26 -17.15
CA MET A 23 -0.07 -6.57 -17.60
C MET A 23 -0.56 -7.71 -16.70
N TYR A 24 -0.79 -7.43 -15.41
CA TYR A 24 -1.14 -8.45 -14.43
C TYR A 24 -2.64 -8.61 -14.21
N PHE A 25 -3.44 -7.57 -14.48
CA PHE A 25 -4.85 -7.53 -14.11
C PHE A 25 -5.75 -7.17 -15.29
N ASP A 26 -6.86 -7.89 -15.43
CA ASP A 26 -7.91 -7.55 -16.39
C ASP A 26 -8.57 -6.18 -16.08
N LYS A 27 -9.42 -5.68 -16.97
CA LYS A 27 -10.05 -4.36 -16.78
C LYS A 27 -10.93 -4.30 -15.51
N PRO A 28 -11.83 -5.28 -15.23
CA PRO A 28 -12.61 -5.31 -14.00
C PRO A 28 -11.76 -5.30 -12.73
N THR A 29 -10.75 -6.16 -12.63
CA THR A 29 -9.87 -6.28 -11.47
C THR A 29 -9.11 -4.99 -11.23
N ARG A 30 -8.63 -4.31 -12.29
CA ARG A 30 -7.99 -2.99 -12.14
C ARG A 30 -8.92 -1.92 -11.59
N TYR A 31 -10.19 -1.96 -11.97
CA TYR A 31 -11.20 -1.03 -11.47
C TYR A 31 -11.44 -1.26 -9.97
N ASP A 32 -11.63 -2.51 -9.55
CA ASP A 32 -11.78 -2.89 -8.15
C ASP A 32 -10.56 -2.47 -7.31
N ILE A 33 -9.34 -2.78 -7.77
CA ILE A 33 -8.10 -2.33 -7.11
C ILE A 33 -8.09 -0.80 -6.98
N LYS A 34 -8.39 -0.07 -8.06
CA LYS A 34 -8.39 1.40 -8.03
C LYS A 34 -9.37 1.95 -6.99
N LEU A 35 -10.58 1.42 -6.92
CA LEU A 35 -11.59 1.85 -5.95
C LEU A 35 -11.17 1.56 -4.52
N SER A 36 -10.69 0.34 -4.25
CA SER A 36 -10.20 -0.02 -2.90
C SER A 36 -9.01 0.84 -2.48
N MET A 37 -8.06 1.12 -3.38
CA MET A 37 -6.94 2.02 -3.08
C MET A 37 -7.39 3.44 -2.72
N LEU A 38 -8.41 3.97 -3.39
CA LEU A 38 -8.96 5.29 -3.05
C LEU A 38 -9.59 5.31 -1.65
N LYS A 39 -10.31 4.25 -1.28
CA LYS A 39 -10.88 4.12 0.07
C LYS A 39 -9.81 3.96 1.14
N MET A 40 -8.81 3.11 0.89
CA MET A 40 -7.67 2.93 1.80
C MET A 40 -6.88 4.23 1.99
N LYS A 41 -6.71 5.05 0.95
CA LYS A 41 -5.95 6.31 1.02
C LYS A 41 -6.49 7.25 2.12
N LYS A 42 -7.81 7.40 2.22
CA LYS A 42 -8.44 8.24 3.26
C LYS A 42 -8.03 7.77 4.67
N HIS A 43 -8.07 6.48 4.92
CA HIS A 43 -7.72 5.90 6.21
C HIS A 43 -6.21 5.94 6.47
N TYR A 44 -5.40 5.72 5.45
CA TYR A 44 -3.96 5.88 5.53
C TYR A 44 -3.55 7.30 5.94
N GLU A 45 -4.23 8.32 5.42
CA GLU A 45 -3.98 9.72 5.79
C GLU A 45 -4.29 9.99 7.26
N ILE A 46 -5.35 9.40 7.83
CA ILE A 46 -5.66 9.51 9.26
C ILE A 46 -4.52 8.93 10.11
N ILE A 47 -4.08 7.71 9.80
CA ILE A 47 -2.95 7.06 10.48
C ILE A 47 -1.70 7.93 10.36
N GLN A 48 -1.44 8.49 9.17
CA GLN A 48 -0.29 9.34 8.92
C GLN A 48 -0.29 10.62 9.77
N GLN A 49 -1.44 11.29 9.92
CA GLN A 49 -1.53 12.50 10.74
C GLN A 49 -1.23 12.20 12.20
N TRP A 50 -1.77 11.09 12.73
CA TRP A 50 -1.53 10.67 14.11
C TRP A 50 -0.06 10.32 14.35
N VAL A 51 0.55 9.52 13.47
CA VAL A 51 1.97 9.14 13.56
C VAL A 51 2.91 10.36 13.47
N LYS A 52 2.50 11.41 12.75
CA LYS A 52 3.24 12.68 12.66
C LYS A 52 2.99 13.63 13.82
N GLY A 53 2.15 13.26 14.79
CA GLY A 53 1.76 14.12 15.92
C GLY A 53 0.92 15.33 15.50
N LYS A 54 0.26 15.26 14.34
CA LYS A 54 -0.54 16.37 13.76
C LYS A 54 -2.03 16.32 14.13
N GLY A 55 -2.43 15.38 14.99
CA GLY A 55 -3.80 15.22 15.47
C GLY A 55 -4.37 13.82 15.20
N GLY A 56 -5.61 13.60 15.66
CA GLY A 56 -6.29 12.30 15.63
C GLY A 56 -6.28 11.61 17.01
N THR A 57 -7.08 10.55 17.15
CA THR A 57 -7.16 9.75 18.38
C THR A 57 -6.73 8.31 18.10
N PRO A 58 -6.27 7.55 19.12
CA PRO A 58 -6.00 6.13 18.97
C PRO A 58 -7.17 5.35 18.35
N GLU A 59 -8.41 5.67 18.72
CA GLU A 59 -9.63 5.03 18.22
C GLU A 59 -9.85 5.29 16.72
N ALA A 60 -9.58 6.51 16.26
CA ALA A 60 -9.65 6.84 14.85
C ALA A 60 -8.57 6.10 14.02
N VAL A 61 -7.42 5.83 14.64
CA VAL A 61 -6.34 5.05 14.02
C VAL A 61 -6.71 3.57 13.95
N THR A 62 -7.22 2.99 15.04
CA THR A 62 -7.66 1.58 15.03
C THR A 62 -8.81 1.35 14.05
N GLU A 63 -9.82 2.23 14.01
CA GLU A 63 -10.88 2.15 12.98
C GLU A 63 -10.29 2.23 11.57
N SER A 64 -9.34 3.15 11.35
CA SER A 64 -8.69 3.31 10.04
C SER A 64 -7.89 2.07 9.63
N VAL A 65 -7.22 1.40 10.58
CA VAL A 65 -6.56 0.11 10.34
C VAL A 65 -7.59 -0.93 9.87
N THR A 66 -8.68 -1.12 10.61
CA THR A 66 -9.74 -2.10 10.27
C THR A 66 -10.33 -1.84 8.88
N ARG A 67 -10.51 -0.58 8.49
CA ARG A 67 -11.03 -0.21 7.16
C ARG A 67 -10.03 -0.54 6.05
N ILE A 68 -8.73 -0.35 6.26
CA ILE A 68 -7.70 -0.75 5.30
C ILE A 68 -7.64 -2.27 5.19
N GLN A 69 -7.72 -2.99 6.31
CA GLN A 69 -7.77 -4.46 6.31
C GLN A 69 -8.98 -5.00 5.54
N THR A 70 -10.17 -4.42 5.76
CA THR A 70 -11.40 -4.79 5.05
C THR A 70 -11.26 -4.65 3.53
N GLU A 71 -10.69 -3.54 3.07
CA GLU A 71 -10.45 -3.34 1.64
C GLU A 71 -9.34 -4.27 1.11
N SER A 72 -8.38 -4.66 1.96
CA SER A 72 -7.33 -5.61 1.60
C SER A 72 -7.89 -7.02 1.44
N ASP A 73 -8.78 -7.43 2.34
CA ASP A 73 -9.50 -8.71 2.27
C ASP A 73 -10.40 -8.77 1.04
N PHE A 74 -11.11 -7.69 0.74
CA PHE A 74 -11.89 -7.57 -0.49
C PHE A 74 -11.01 -7.82 -1.72
N LEU A 75 -9.82 -7.22 -1.78
CA LEU A 75 -8.89 -7.45 -2.90
C LEU A 75 -8.37 -8.88 -2.91
N LEU A 76 -7.92 -9.43 -1.78
CA LEU A 76 -7.47 -10.83 -1.70
C LEU A 76 -8.51 -11.83 -2.22
N ASN A 77 -9.80 -11.58 -1.95
CA ASN A 77 -10.91 -12.41 -2.42
C ASN A 77 -11.28 -12.20 -3.89
N LYS A 78 -10.97 -11.02 -4.46
CA LYS A 78 -11.29 -10.67 -5.84
C LYS A 78 -10.20 -11.05 -6.84
N LEU A 79 -8.96 -11.11 -6.39
CA LEU A 79 -7.82 -11.39 -7.26
C LEU A 79 -7.91 -12.84 -7.78
N PRO A 80 -7.96 -13.08 -9.10
CA PRO A 80 -7.84 -14.43 -9.63
C PRO A 80 -6.57 -15.11 -9.14
N SER A 81 -6.62 -16.44 -9.01
CA SER A 81 -5.48 -17.28 -8.60
C SER A 81 -4.26 -17.17 -9.51
N ARG A 82 -4.44 -16.66 -10.73
CA ARG A 82 -3.36 -16.38 -11.71
C ARG A 82 -2.69 -15.03 -11.56
N ASN A 83 -3.16 -14.18 -10.65
CA ASN A 83 -2.46 -12.93 -10.33
C ASN A 83 -1.11 -13.25 -9.68
N PRO A 84 -0.08 -12.40 -9.86
CA PRO A 84 1.25 -12.71 -9.36
C PRO A 84 1.13 -12.96 -7.85
N GLU A 85 1.55 -14.14 -7.40
CA GLU A 85 1.56 -14.55 -5.99
C GLU A 85 2.13 -13.43 -5.09
N ILE A 86 3.12 -12.71 -5.62
CA ILE A 86 3.76 -11.55 -5.02
C ILE A 86 2.79 -10.40 -4.70
N TYR A 87 1.74 -10.14 -5.50
CA TYR A 87 0.75 -9.09 -5.17
C TYR A 87 -0.11 -9.48 -3.96
N GLN A 88 -0.55 -10.74 -3.91
CA GLN A 88 -1.30 -11.26 -2.77
C GLN A 88 -0.42 -11.31 -1.51
N GLU A 89 0.84 -11.73 -1.65
CA GLU A 89 1.85 -11.69 -0.59
C GLU A 89 2.01 -10.26 -0.05
N LYS A 90 2.12 -9.25 -0.92
CA LYS A 90 2.24 -7.84 -0.49
C LYS A 90 0.98 -7.33 0.24
N LEU A 91 -0.20 -7.79 -0.14
CA LEU A 91 -1.44 -7.48 0.60
C LEU A 91 -1.44 -8.15 1.99
N ARG A 92 -0.97 -9.39 2.11
CA ARG A 92 -0.83 -10.07 3.40
C ARG A 92 0.25 -9.44 4.28
N ASP A 93 1.40 -9.08 3.72
CA ASP A 93 2.46 -8.32 4.40
C ASP A 93 1.93 -6.99 4.96
N MET A 94 1.09 -6.32 4.16
CA MET A 94 0.42 -5.08 4.56
C MET A 94 -0.52 -5.32 5.74
N GLN A 95 -1.37 -6.36 5.70
CA GLN A 95 -2.27 -6.72 6.79
C GLN A 95 -1.52 -7.03 8.08
N HIS A 96 -0.47 -7.84 8.01
CA HIS A 96 0.37 -8.17 9.16
C HIS A 96 1.06 -6.93 9.76
N THR A 97 1.50 -5.99 8.89
CA THR A 97 2.08 -4.73 9.36
C THR A 97 1.04 -3.83 10.04
N LEU A 98 -0.20 -3.87 9.55
CA LEU A 98 -1.33 -3.14 10.13
C LEU A 98 -1.71 -3.70 11.51
N ASP A 99 -1.68 -5.02 11.70
CA ASP A 99 -1.90 -5.65 13.01
C ASP A 99 -0.93 -5.12 14.07
N PHE A 100 0.37 -5.13 13.76
CA PHE A 100 1.38 -4.58 14.68
C PHE A 100 1.26 -3.07 14.91
N LEU A 101 0.80 -2.33 13.90
CA LEU A 101 0.52 -0.91 14.07
C LEU A 101 -0.63 -0.71 15.05
N GLU A 102 -1.70 -1.47 14.89
CA GLU A 102 -2.87 -1.42 15.78
C GLU A 102 -2.51 -1.80 17.22
N GLU A 103 -1.77 -2.89 17.42
CA GLU A 103 -1.23 -3.28 18.73
C GLU A 103 -0.43 -2.15 19.36
N SER A 104 0.49 -1.55 18.59
CA SER A 104 1.32 -0.45 19.08
C SER A 104 0.52 0.79 19.48
N VAL A 105 -0.62 1.03 18.81
CA VAL A 105 -1.55 2.12 19.15
C VAL A 105 -2.30 1.79 20.44
N LYS A 106 -2.83 0.56 20.57
CA LYS A 106 -3.54 0.07 21.75
C LYS A 106 -2.65 0.06 23.00
N ASP A 107 -1.37 -0.27 22.85
CA ASP A 107 -0.37 -0.28 23.92
C ASP A 107 0.19 1.11 24.27
N ASN A 108 -0.30 2.18 23.62
CA ASN A 108 0.22 3.54 23.77
C ASN A 108 1.74 3.65 23.50
N GLN A 109 2.22 2.98 22.43
CA GLN A 109 3.62 2.95 22.01
C GLN A 109 3.84 3.74 20.70
N PRO A 110 3.79 5.09 20.71
CA PRO A 110 3.81 5.90 19.50
C PRO A 110 5.08 5.75 18.65
N LYS A 111 6.23 5.49 19.27
CA LYS A 111 7.49 5.21 18.54
C LYS A 111 7.41 3.89 17.75
N ARG A 112 6.82 2.85 18.36
CA ARG A 112 6.62 1.54 17.73
C ARG A 112 5.57 1.63 16.63
N ALA A 113 4.47 2.34 16.88
CA ALA A 113 3.45 2.59 15.86
C ALA A 113 4.02 3.35 14.65
N LYS A 114 4.86 4.36 14.88
CA LYS A 114 5.59 5.06 13.80
C LYS A 114 6.47 4.11 12.98
N TYR A 115 7.20 3.23 13.63
CA TYR A 115 8.04 2.25 12.94
C TYR A 115 7.22 1.32 12.03
N HIS A 116 6.09 0.79 12.52
CA HIS A 116 5.20 -0.05 11.71
C HIS A 116 4.53 0.74 10.59
N PHE A 117 4.19 2.01 10.80
CA PHE A 117 3.69 2.90 9.74
C PHE A 117 4.73 3.13 8.63
N ASP A 118 6.00 3.34 8.98
CA ASP A 118 7.07 3.51 8.00
C ASP A 118 7.32 2.21 7.21
N LYS A 119 7.20 1.04 7.85
CA LYS A 119 7.18 -0.27 7.16
C LYS A 119 6.01 -0.40 6.20
N LEU A 120 4.80 -0.06 6.65
CA LEU A 120 3.59 -0.07 5.83
C LEU A 120 3.78 0.79 4.57
N ARG A 121 4.28 2.01 4.75
CA ARG A 121 4.59 2.93 3.64
C ARG A 121 5.57 2.31 2.65
N SER A 122 6.64 1.66 3.12
CA SER A 122 7.63 0.99 2.27
C SER A 122 6.98 -0.12 1.43
N THR A 123 6.14 -0.96 2.04
CA THR A 123 5.39 -2.02 1.34
C THR A 123 4.46 -1.44 0.27
N CYS A 124 3.72 -0.37 0.57
CA CYS A 124 2.86 0.30 -0.40
C CYS A 124 3.67 0.88 -1.58
N ILE A 125 4.81 1.52 -1.32
CA ILE A 125 5.68 2.06 -2.38
C ILE A 125 6.21 0.94 -3.28
N GLY A 126 6.71 -0.16 -2.70
CA GLY A 126 7.20 -1.31 -3.45
C GLY A 126 6.12 -1.97 -4.31
N CYS A 127 4.90 -2.11 -3.76
CA CYS A 127 3.77 -2.65 -4.50
C CYS A 127 3.35 -1.71 -5.66
N HIS A 128 3.24 -0.41 -5.42
CA HIS A 128 2.91 0.55 -6.48
C HIS A 128 3.98 0.62 -7.56
N PHE A 129 5.26 0.54 -7.21
CA PHE A 129 6.32 0.54 -8.20
C PHE A 129 6.16 -0.59 -9.22
N ARG A 130 5.67 -1.76 -8.76
CA ARG A 130 5.56 -2.97 -9.59
C ARG A 130 4.19 -3.18 -10.24
N TYR A 131 3.13 -2.75 -9.56
CA TYR A 131 1.75 -3.12 -9.89
C TYR A 131 0.81 -1.92 -10.06
N LYS A 132 1.33 -0.69 -10.21
CA LYS A 132 0.52 0.54 -10.28
C LYS A 132 -0.64 0.41 -11.29
N VAL A 133 -1.85 0.68 -10.82
CA VAL A 133 -3.06 0.77 -11.66
C VAL A 133 -3.58 2.20 -11.81
N GLY A 134 -2.70 3.21 -11.69
CA GLY A 134 -3.02 4.61 -12.00
C GLY A 134 -3.55 5.46 -10.84
N VAL A 135 -3.27 5.09 -9.59
CA VAL A 135 -3.48 5.96 -8.41
C VAL A 135 -2.15 6.61 -8.02
N ASN A 136 -2.13 7.93 -7.84
CA ASN A 136 -0.96 8.67 -7.34
C ASN A 136 -1.07 8.86 -5.82
N PHE A 137 -0.05 8.41 -5.09
CA PHE A 137 0.12 8.59 -3.65
C PHE A 137 0.99 9.81 -3.38
#